data_AF-A0A8T0F6B5-F1
#
_entry.id   AF-A0A8T0F6B5-F1
#
_cell.length_a   1.000
_cell.length_b   1.000
_cell.length_c   1.000
_cell.angle_alpha   90.00
_cell.angle_beta   90.00
_cell.angle_gamma   90.00
#
_symmetry.space_group_name_H-M   'P 1'
#
loop_
_entity.id
_entity.type
_entity.pdbx_description
1 polymer ?
#
loop_
_entity_poly.entity_id
_entity_poly.type
_entity_poly.pdbx_seq_one_letter_code
_entity_poly.pdbx_strand_id
1 'polypeptide(L)'
;MHRFYQPILPSSNLFLQHKWDFINYETHRQKVKNIRSKIDQTAPRTYPHLYLRPKQLQLEMERFCTIQRQNKYLLEKVEKIHRYGGWIDTDNSQHKPRSINTIARQKEAVRVSYENQTMLNRIKGEHTSYNRSQLESSFAMQEKYRANIDKFPREWQEMSKDMKRFRADIRKKYIYPKYGKPKSQKKKLKKIEQKTEPEPQLVASAEEPEITIYVPEAAELKEEPKHHVTILERLRNIFARKHDGPQIEILAENGKEGEDSKPKDEIHQDKEKDDKNQDKEKDDKNQDKEKDDKIQDKEKYDANQDKEMDETNQNKENNKVDQDKQKDEVNQNEENNKANEDRKKEEINQEKDGVNNSDEVE
;
A
#
# COMPACT_ATOMS: atom_id res chain seq x y z
N MET A 1 49.86 62.68 -65.87
CA MET A 1 48.86 62.53 -64.79
C MET A 1 49.51 62.31 -63.40
N HIS A 2 50.40 61.34 -63.18
CA HIS A 2 50.95 61.04 -61.83
C HIS A 2 51.82 62.14 -61.17
N ARG A 3 52.26 63.16 -61.92
CA ARG A 3 53.18 64.21 -61.41
C ARG A 3 52.51 65.21 -60.48
N PHE A 4 51.18 65.32 -60.54
CA PHE A 4 50.37 66.20 -59.71
C PHE A 4 49.67 65.47 -58.56
N TYR A 5 49.91 64.15 -58.43
CA TYR A 5 49.32 63.34 -57.38
C TYR A 5 50.08 63.56 -56.07
N GLN A 6 49.35 63.85 -55.00
CA GLN A 6 49.87 64.10 -53.67
C GLN A 6 49.42 62.96 -52.74
N PRO A 7 50.31 62.00 -52.41
CA PRO A 7 49.96 60.91 -51.53
C PRO A 7 49.84 61.41 -50.09
N ILE A 8 48.91 60.83 -49.35
CA ILE A 8 48.63 61.19 -47.97
C ILE A 8 49.75 60.70 -47.04
N LEU A 9 50.44 59.62 -47.45
CA LEU A 9 51.60 59.05 -46.77
C LEU A 9 52.86 59.23 -47.61
N PRO A 10 54.05 59.41 -47.00
CA PRO A 10 55.29 59.50 -47.73
C PRO A 10 55.55 58.18 -48.48
N SER A 11 55.75 58.26 -49.80
CA SER A 11 55.99 57.10 -50.67
C SER A 11 57.24 57.30 -51.51
N SER A 12 58.05 56.25 -51.62
CA SER A 12 59.31 56.26 -52.39
C SER A 12 59.07 56.41 -53.90
N ASN A 13 57.98 55.82 -54.42
CA ASN A 13 57.63 55.90 -55.84
C ASN A 13 56.22 56.45 -56.05
N LEU A 14 56.14 57.70 -56.51
CA LEU A 14 54.90 58.45 -56.69
C LEU A 14 53.97 57.83 -57.75
N PHE A 15 54.53 57.25 -58.81
CA PHE A 15 53.74 56.65 -59.88
C PHE A 15 53.06 55.36 -59.41
N LEU A 16 53.79 54.53 -58.67
CA LEU A 16 53.27 53.29 -58.13
C LEU A 16 52.20 53.55 -57.06
N GLN A 17 52.45 54.54 -56.20
CA GLN A 17 51.48 54.97 -55.19
C GLN A 17 50.19 55.48 -55.83
N HIS A 18 50.28 56.35 -56.84
CA HIS A 18 49.11 56.84 -57.57
C HIS A 18 48.29 55.70 -58.17
N LYS A 19 48.97 54.70 -58.76
CA LYS A 19 48.33 53.54 -59.37
C LYS A 19 47.62 52.68 -58.32
N TRP A 20 48.24 52.45 -57.17
CA TRP A 20 47.64 51.66 -56.09
C TRP A 20 46.47 52.37 -55.43
N ASP A 21 46.59 53.66 -55.13
CA ASP A 21 45.51 54.45 -54.57
C ASP A 21 44.32 54.52 -55.52
N PHE A 22 44.57 54.67 -56.82
CA PHE A 22 43.52 54.62 -57.83
C PHE A 22 42.79 53.27 -57.86
N ILE A 23 43.53 52.15 -57.82
CA ILE A 23 42.93 50.80 -57.78
C ILE A 23 42.16 50.57 -56.48
N ASN A 24 42.71 51.03 -55.34
CA ASN A 24 42.07 50.92 -54.03
C ASN A 24 40.79 51.75 -53.96
N TYR A 25 40.81 52.95 -54.54
CA TYR A 25 39.64 53.81 -54.66
C TYR A 25 38.56 53.16 -55.52
N GLU A 26 38.91 52.65 -56.70
CA GLU A 26 37.96 51.98 -57.59
C GLU A 26 37.38 50.70 -56.96
N THR A 27 38.22 49.87 -56.34
CA THR A 27 37.74 48.66 -55.64
C THR A 27 36.87 49.00 -54.43
N HIS A 28 37.20 50.05 -53.66
CA HIS A 28 36.36 50.54 -52.58
C HIS A 28 35.02 51.04 -53.11
N ARG A 29 35.02 51.83 -54.19
CA ARG A 29 33.79 52.32 -54.84
C ARG A 29 32.94 51.18 -55.36
N GLN A 30 33.54 50.15 -55.96
CA GLN A 30 32.84 48.94 -56.39
C GLN A 30 32.23 48.20 -55.20
N LYS A 31 32.97 48.03 -54.09
CA LYS A 31 32.45 47.43 -52.86
C LYS A 31 31.28 48.23 -52.31
N VAL A 32 31.40 49.56 -52.20
CA VAL A 32 30.30 50.43 -51.74
C VAL A 32 29.08 50.34 -52.64
N LYS A 33 29.26 50.32 -53.97
CA LYS A 33 28.16 50.12 -54.93
C LYS A 33 27.52 48.73 -54.82
N ASN A 34 28.29 47.70 -54.51
CA ASN A 34 27.85 46.30 -54.45
C ASN A 34 27.36 45.89 -53.05
N ILE A 35 27.59 46.69 -52.01
CA ILE A 35 27.05 46.44 -50.68
C ILE A 35 25.53 46.57 -50.77
N ARG A 36 24.83 45.44 -50.63
CA ARG A 36 23.38 45.41 -50.43
C ARG A 36 23.08 45.79 -48.98
N SER A 37 22.09 46.65 -48.75
CA SER A 37 21.51 46.85 -47.42
C SER A 37 20.76 45.57 -47.02
N LYS A 38 21.44 44.65 -46.33
CA LYS A 38 20.82 43.45 -45.78
C LYS A 38 20.70 43.61 -44.28
N ILE A 39 19.69 44.37 -43.86
CA ILE A 39 19.17 44.27 -42.50
C ILE A 39 18.36 42.99 -42.48
N ASP A 40 18.78 42.01 -41.68
CA ASP A 40 17.97 40.83 -41.44
C ASP A 40 16.70 41.26 -40.70
N GLN A 41 15.57 41.27 -41.41
CA GLN A 41 14.25 41.56 -40.88
C GLN A 41 13.47 40.28 -40.59
N THR A 42 14.09 39.10 -40.71
CA THR A 42 13.40 37.85 -40.42
C THR A 42 13.16 37.72 -38.93
N ALA A 43 11.99 37.18 -38.58
CA ALA A 43 11.64 36.95 -37.19
C ALA A 43 12.61 35.93 -36.55
N PRO A 44 13.05 36.16 -35.30
CA PRO A 44 13.90 35.20 -34.61
C PRO A 44 13.19 33.85 -34.47
N ARG A 45 13.97 32.77 -34.48
CA ARG A 45 13.43 31.40 -34.37
C ARG A 45 12.71 31.21 -33.04
N THR A 46 11.40 30.98 -33.12
CA THR A 46 10.60 30.65 -31.93
C THR A 46 10.76 29.17 -31.58
N TYR A 47 11.07 28.85 -30.32
CA TYR A 47 11.15 27.46 -29.88
C TYR A 47 9.82 27.00 -29.25
N PRO A 48 9.34 25.78 -29.57
CA PRO A 48 8.09 25.23 -29.06
C PRO A 48 7.95 25.24 -27.54
N HIS A 49 9.03 24.97 -26.81
CA HIS A 49 9.03 24.89 -25.35
C HIS A 49 8.82 26.24 -24.64
N LEU A 50 8.87 27.38 -25.35
CA LEU A 50 8.57 28.70 -24.75
C LEU A 50 7.07 28.93 -24.59
N TYR A 51 6.24 28.39 -25.49
CA TYR A 51 4.79 28.58 -25.48
C TYR A 51 4.02 27.29 -25.17
N LEU A 52 4.67 26.13 -25.29
CA LEU A 52 4.18 24.84 -24.82
C LEU A 52 4.88 24.47 -23.52
N ARG A 53 4.14 23.90 -22.57
CA ARG A 53 4.71 23.28 -21.35
C ARG A 53 4.79 21.76 -21.57
N PRO A 54 5.84 21.23 -22.24
CA PRO A 54 5.87 19.84 -22.70
C PRO A 54 5.77 18.83 -21.54
N LYS A 55 6.44 19.09 -20.43
CA LYS A 55 6.38 18.24 -19.23
C LYS A 55 4.98 18.16 -18.63
N GLN A 56 4.26 19.28 -18.62
CA GLN A 56 2.89 19.27 -18.12
C GLN A 56 1.96 18.51 -19.07
N LEU A 57 2.10 18.73 -20.38
CA LEU A 57 1.31 18.00 -21.37
C LEU A 57 1.55 16.49 -21.28
N GLN A 58 2.81 16.08 -21.05
CA GLN A 58 3.17 14.70 -20.81
C GLN A 58 2.47 14.14 -19.56
N LEU A 59 2.55 14.83 -18.42
CA LEU A 59 1.88 14.39 -17.18
C LEU A 59 0.35 14.30 -17.34
N GLU A 60 -0.25 15.24 -18.06
CA GLU A 60 -1.68 15.20 -18.39
C GLU A 60 -2.03 13.98 -19.25
N MET A 61 -1.18 13.66 -20.24
CA MET A 61 -1.34 12.47 -21.09
C MET A 61 -1.17 11.17 -20.30
N GLU A 62 -0.14 11.07 -19.46
CA GLU A 62 0.10 9.92 -18.58
C GLU A 62 -1.08 9.69 -17.64
N ARG A 63 -1.57 10.76 -17.00
CA ARG A 63 -2.78 10.71 -16.15
C ARG A 63 -4.01 10.29 -16.94
N PHE A 64 -4.17 10.76 -18.18
CA PHE A 64 -5.28 10.34 -19.02
C PHE A 64 -5.18 8.85 -19.38
N CYS A 65 -3.99 8.36 -19.75
CA CYS A 65 -3.75 6.95 -20.05
C CYS A 65 -4.03 6.04 -18.84
N THR A 66 -3.64 6.46 -17.63
CA THR A 66 -3.94 5.68 -16.41
C THR A 66 -5.43 5.63 -16.14
N ILE A 67 -6.14 6.75 -16.25
CA ILE A 67 -7.61 6.79 -16.12
C ILE A 67 -8.27 5.89 -17.16
N GLN A 68 -7.86 5.96 -18.43
CA GLN A 68 -8.45 5.11 -19.48
C GLN A 68 -8.20 3.63 -19.25
N ARG A 69 -7.00 3.26 -18.80
CA ARG A 69 -6.68 1.87 -18.44
C ARG A 69 -7.53 1.39 -17.26
N GLN A 70 -7.69 2.22 -16.24
CA GLN A 70 -8.54 1.92 -15.08
C GLN A 70 -10.01 1.80 -15.47
N ASN A 71 -10.53 2.71 -16.29
CA ASN A 71 -11.90 2.66 -16.80
C ASN A 71 -12.13 1.39 -17.62
N LYS A 72 -11.19 1.01 -18.50
CA LYS A 72 -11.27 -0.26 -19.23
C LYS A 72 -11.29 -1.45 -18.29
N TYR A 73 -10.41 -1.48 -17.29
CA TYR A 73 -10.38 -2.55 -16.29
C TYR A 73 -11.70 -2.64 -15.50
N LEU A 74 -12.25 -1.50 -15.08
CA LEU A 74 -13.54 -1.44 -14.40
C LEU A 74 -14.67 -1.93 -15.30
N LEU A 75 -14.70 -1.50 -16.55
CA LEU A 75 -15.70 -1.95 -17.52
C LEU A 75 -15.61 -3.46 -17.77
N GLU A 76 -14.41 -4.02 -17.92
CA GLU A 76 -14.20 -5.47 -18.02
C GLU A 76 -14.71 -6.21 -16.78
N LYS A 77 -14.54 -5.64 -15.59
CA LYS A 77 -15.05 -6.21 -14.33
C LYS A 77 -16.57 -6.15 -14.25
N VAL A 78 -17.17 -5.01 -14.58
CA VAL A 78 -18.63 -4.82 -14.64
C VAL A 78 -19.24 -5.76 -15.69
N GLU A 79 -18.61 -5.87 -16.85
CA GLU A 79 -19.03 -6.79 -17.90
C GLU A 79 -19.01 -8.24 -17.43
N LYS A 80 -17.95 -8.67 -16.72
CA LYS A 80 -17.89 -10.01 -16.12
C LYS A 80 -19.03 -10.23 -15.12
N ILE A 81 -19.32 -9.26 -14.26
CA ILE A 81 -20.44 -9.34 -13.31
C ILE A 81 -21.79 -9.40 -14.06
N HIS A 82 -21.97 -8.60 -15.11
CA HIS A 82 -23.18 -8.62 -15.92
C HIS A 82 -23.37 -9.95 -16.66
N ARG A 83 -22.30 -10.53 -17.20
CA ARG A 83 -22.35 -11.78 -17.98
C ARG A 83 -22.59 -13.01 -17.11
N TYR A 84 -21.92 -13.09 -15.95
CA TYR A 84 -21.90 -14.31 -15.13
C TYR A 84 -22.68 -14.18 -13.81
N GLY A 85 -23.24 -13.00 -13.52
CA GLY A 85 -23.78 -12.67 -12.21
C GLY A 85 -22.66 -12.38 -11.19
N GLY A 86 -22.99 -11.67 -10.11
CA GLY A 86 -22.07 -11.46 -9.00
C GLY A 86 -22.14 -12.64 -8.03
N TRP A 87 -21.08 -13.44 -7.93
CA TRP A 87 -20.89 -14.34 -6.79
C TRP A 87 -19.95 -13.66 -5.79
N ILE A 88 -20.46 -13.35 -4.60
CA ILE A 88 -19.65 -12.87 -3.48
C ILE A 88 -19.25 -14.11 -2.69
N ASP A 89 -17.98 -14.51 -2.82
CA ASP A 89 -17.43 -15.50 -1.91
C ASP A 89 -17.32 -14.85 -0.53
N THR A 90 -18.27 -15.18 0.35
CA THR A 90 -18.32 -14.66 1.72
C THR A 90 -17.41 -15.49 2.63
N ASP A 91 -16.75 -16.52 2.10
CA ASP A 91 -15.81 -17.31 2.89
C ASP A 91 -14.49 -16.57 3.10
N ASN A 92 -14.48 -15.74 4.15
CA ASN A 92 -13.29 -15.08 4.66
C ASN A 92 -12.32 -16.06 5.37
N SER A 93 -12.51 -17.40 5.27
CA SER A 93 -11.64 -18.39 5.93
C SER A 93 -10.18 -18.29 5.51
N GLN A 94 -9.92 -17.82 4.28
CA GLN A 94 -8.57 -17.70 3.72
C GLN A 94 -7.85 -16.41 4.15
N HIS A 95 -8.59 -15.36 4.53
CA HIS A 95 -7.98 -14.12 5.03
C HIS A 95 -7.96 -14.11 6.56
N LYS A 96 -7.08 -14.93 7.14
CA LYS A 96 -6.67 -14.71 8.53
C LYS A 96 -5.88 -13.39 8.59
N PRO A 97 -6.21 -12.46 9.50
CA PRO A 97 -5.44 -11.23 9.65
C PRO A 97 -3.99 -11.60 10.03
N ARG A 98 -3.07 -11.43 9.09
CA ARG A 98 -1.64 -11.61 9.34
C ARG A 98 -1.16 -10.41 10.15
N SER A 99 -1.13 -10.58 11.48
CA SER A 99 -0.48 -9.60 12.33
C SER A 99 1.03 -9.68 12.13
N ILE A 100 1.69 -8.54 11.93
CA ILE A 100 3.16 -8.44 11.86
C ILE A 100 3.84 -8.96 13.13
N ASN A 101 3.12 -8.98 14.26
CA ASN A 101 3.62 -9.38 15.58
C ASN A 101 3.19 -10.80 16.00
N THR A 102 2.83 -11.67 15.05
CA THR A 102 2.44 -13.07 15.34
C THR A 102 3.53 -13.82 16.11
N ILE A 103 4.78 -13.69 15.68
CA ILE A 103 5.93 -14.37 16.29
C ILE A 103 6.15 -13.89 17.72
N ALA A 104 6.09 -12.56 17.96
CA ALA A 104 6.24 -11.99 19.30
C ALA A 104 5.09 -12.45 20.23
N ARG A 105 3.86 -12.46 19.73
CA ARG A 105 2.68 -12.94 20.48
C ARG A 105 2.77 -14.43 20.80
N GLN A 106 3.24 -15.25 19.87
CA GLN A 106 3.44 -16.69 20.09
C GLN A 106 4.51 -16.95 21.15
N LYS A 107 5.64 -16.23 21.10
CA LYS A 107 6.70 -16.33 22.11
C LYS A 107 6.20 -15.94 23.50
N GLU A 108 5.43 -14.86 23.61
CA GLU A 108 4.85 -14.43 24.89
C GLU A 108 3.80 -15.43 25.39
N ALA A 109 2.97 -15.99 24.50
CA ALA A 109 1.99 -17.02 24.88
C ALA A 109 2.66 -18.28 25.44
N VAL A 110 3.78 -18.71 24.85
CA VAL A 110 4.58 -19.83 25.34
C VAL A 110 5.19 -19.51 26.71
N ARG A 111 5.78 -18.31 26.86
CA ARG A 111 6.34 -17.86 28.14
C ARG A 111 5.28 -17.84 29.24
N VAL A 112 4.14 -17.20 29.00
CA VAL A 112 3.02 -17.14 29.96
C VAL A 112 2.51 -18.54 30.29
N SER A 113 2.43 -19.44 29.31
CA SER A 113 2.00 -20.83 29.56
C SER A 113 2.97 -21.57 30.48
N TYR A 114 4.28 -21.38 30.28
CA TYR A 114 5.31 -21.97 31.14
C TYR A 114 5.28 -21.39 32.56
N GLU A 115 5.13 -20.07 32.68
CA GLU A 115 5.00 -19.40 33.98
C GLU A 115 3.74 -19.89 34.71
N ASN A 116 2.61 -20.02 34.02
CA ASN A 116 1.37 -20.55 34.58
C ASN A 116 1.51 -22.01 35.02
N GLN A 117 2.18 -22.86 34.25
CA GLN A 117 2.46 -24.24 34.64
C GLN A 117 3.36 -24.30 35.88
N THR A 118 4.38 -23.44 35.95
CA THR A 118 5.26 -23.34 37.12
C THR A 118 4.49 -22.92 38.37
N MET A 119 3.63 -21.90 38.25
CA MET A 119 2.77 -21.44 39.35
C MET A 119 1.77 -22.51 39.77
N LEU A 120 1.16 -23.23 38.82
CA LEU A 120 0.26 -24.33 39.11
C LEU A 120 0.96 -25.45 39.88
N ASN A 121 2.19 -25.81 39.47
CA ASN A 121 2.97 -26.83 40.16
C ASN A 121 3.36 -26.39 41.57
N ARG A 122 3.66 -25.10 41.78
CA ARG A 122 3.88 -24.55 43.12
C ARG A 122 2.62 -24.62 43.97
N ILE A 123 1.47 -24.18 43.44
CA ILE A 123 0.19 -24.23 44.17
C ILE A 123 -0.19 -25.68 44.53
N LYS A 124 0.06 -26.63 43.62
CA LYS A 124 -0.22 -28.05 43.87
C LYS A 124 0.77 -28.69 44.85
N GLY A 125 2.03 -28.25 44.85
CA GLY A 125 3.07 -28.73 45.76
C GLY A 125 3.01 -28.11 47.15
N GLU A 126 2.42 -26.92 47.26
CA GLU A 126 2.21 -26.25 48.53
C GLU A 126 1.09 -26.96 49.30
N HIS A 127 1.39 -27.38 50.52
CA HIS A 127 0.39 -27.94 51.43
C HIS A 127 -0.11 -26.84 52.36
N THR A 128 -1.39 -26.91 52.68
CA THR A 128 -2.04 -25.99 53.60
C THR A 128 -1.32 -25.98 54.95
N SER A 129 -0.85 -24.82 55.43
CA SER A 129 -0.13 -24.72 56.71
C SER A 129 -1.01 -24.99 57.94
N TYR A 130 -2.33 -24.95 57.79
CA TYR A 130 -3.26 -25.23 58.87
C TYR A 130 -3.73 -26.69 58.85
N ASN A 131 -3.58 -27.37 59.98
CA ASN A 131 -4.14 -28.70 60.17
C ASN A 131 -5.64 -28.59 60.46
N ARG A 132 -6.46 -28.84 59.44
CA ARG A 132 -7.92 -28.78 59.53
C ARG A 132 -8.48 -29.67 60.65
N SER A 133 -7.93 -30.87 60.84
CA SER A 133 -8.39 -31.80 61.87
C SER A 133 -8.12 -31.26 63.29
N GLN A 134 -6.97 -30.61 63.50
CA GLN A 134 -6.67 -29.94 64.77
C GLN A 134 -7.57 -28.72 65.01
N LEU A 135 -7.90 -27.96 63.97
CA LEU A 135 -8.84 -26.83 64.07
C LEU A 135 -10.26 -27.30 64.40
N GLU A 136 -10.73 -28.35 63.75
CA GLU A 136 -12.05 -28.95 64.04
C GLU A 136 -12.10 -29.50 65.47
N SER A 137 -11.03 -30.17 65.91
CA SER A 137 -10.90 -30.69 67.28
C SER A 137 -10.87 -29.57 68.33
N SER A 138 -10.11 -28.51 68.09
CA SER A 138 -10.03 -27.37 69.00
C SER A 138 -11.33 -26.57 69.04
N PHE A 139 -12.00 -26.40 67.89
CA PHE A 139 -13.32 -25.79 67.80
C PHE A 139 -14.37 -26.59 68.58
N ALA A 140 -14.40 -27.92 68.42
CA ALA A 140 -15.30 -28.79 69.17
C ALA A 140 -15.06 -28.69 70.69
N MET A 141 -13.79 -28.59 71.11
CA MET A 141 -13.46 -28.41 72.52
C MET A 141 -13.90 -27.03 73.04
N GLN A 142 -13.69 -25.98 72.24
CA GLN A 142 -14.15 -24.64 72.56
C GLN A 142 -15.67 -24.56 72.63
N GLU A 143 -16.39 -25.28 71.77
CA GLU A 143 -17.85 -25.38 71.84
C GLU A 143 -18.33 -26.02 73.15
N LYS A 144 -17.63 -27.06 73.63
CA LYS A 144 -17.88 -27.65 74.95
C LYS A 144 -17.61 -26.65 76.07
N TYR A 145 -16.49 -25.93 76.03
CA TYR A 145 -16.20 -24.90 77.03
C TYR A 145 -17.22 -23.77 77.02
N ARG A 146 -17.68 -23.33 75.85
CA ARG A 146 -18.76 -22.34 75.72
C ARG A 146 -20.05 -22.85 76.34
N ALA A 147 -20.45 -24.08 76.02
CA ALA A 147 -21.63 -24.70 76.65
C ALA A 147 -21.53 -24.78 78.18
N ASN A 148 -20.32 -24.96 78.72
CA ASN A 148 -20.09 -25.03 80.17
C ASN A 148 -20.07 -23.64 80.85
N ILE A 149 -19.59 -22.59 80.15
CA ILE A 149 -19.44 -21.24 80.70
C ILE A 149 -20.70 -20.39 80.47
N ASP A 150 -21.50 -20.72 79.46
CA ASP A 150 -22.68 -19.94 79.10
C ASP A 150 -23.73 -19.98 80.21
N LYS A 151 -24.12 -18.79 80.69
CA LYS A 151 -25.13 -18.60 81.74
C LYS A 151 -26.54 -19.03 81.31
N PHE A 152 -26.81 -19.05 80.01
CA PHE A 152 -28.10 -19.40 79.45
C PHE A 152 -27.94 -20.55 78.45
N PRO A 153 -28.82 -21.57 78.46
CA PRO A 153 -28.77 -22.66 77.48
C PRO A 153 -28.80 -22.12 76.05
N ARG A 154 -28.16 -22.82 75.09
CA ARG A 154 -28.21 -22.42 73.67
C ARG A 154 -29.65 -22.27 73.16
N GLU A 155 -30.54 -23.12 73.64
CA GLU A 155 -31.96 -23.11 73.33
C GLU A 155 -32.77 -22.08 74.15
N TRP A 156 -32.14 -21.24 74.98
CA TRP A 156 -32.85 -20.27 75.83
C TRP A 156 -33.76 -19.33 75.03
N GLN A 157 -33.37 -18.97 73.81
CA GLN A 157 -34.22 -18.17 72.93
C GLN A 157 -35.49 -18.92 72.51
N GLU A 158 -35.37 -20.21 72.22
CA GLU A 158 -36.48 -21.09 71.83
C GLU A 158 -37.37 -21.38 73.05
N MET A 159 -36.77 -21.75 74.17
CA MET A 159 -37.45 -21.90 75.45
C MET A 159 -38.19 -20.62 75.87
N SER A 160 -37.60 -19.44 75.63
CA SER A 160 -38.24 -18.15 75.93
C SER A 160 -39.44 -17.89 75.01
N LYS A 161 -39.36 -18.27 73.73
CA LYS A 161 -40.49 -18.20 72.78
C LYS A 161 -41.61 -19.15 73.21
N ASP A 162 -41.29 -20.38 73.59
CA ASP A 162 -42.28 -21.37 74.05
C ASP A 162 -42.90 -20.96 75.38
N MET A 163 -42.13 -20.42 76.32
CA MET A 163 -42.63 -19.86 77.56
C MET A 163 -43.57 -18.66 77.30
N LYS A 164 -43.27 -17.81 76.30
CA LYS A 164 -44.18 -16.73 75.88
C LYS A 164 -45.47 -17.28 75.28
N ARG A 165 -45.39 -18.32 74.46
CA ARG A 165 -46.56 -19.02 73.88
C ARG A 165 -47.42 -19.63 74.97
N PHE A 166 -46.83 -20.38 75.90
CA PHE A 166 -47.50 -20.96 77.06
C PHE A 166 -48.18 -19.88 77.92
N ARG A 167 -47.49 -18.78 78.24
CA ARG A 167 -48.07 -17.64 78.97
C ARG A 167 -49.21 -16.96 78.21
N ALA A 168 -49.17 -16.92 76.89
CA ALA A 168 -50.26 -16.38 76.08
C ALA A 168 -51.48 -17.32 76.12
N ASP A 169 -51.25 -18.63 76.06
CA ASP A 169 -52.31 -19.63 76.11
C ASP A 169 -53.00 -19.69 77.47
N ILE A 170 -52.25 -19.71 78.57
CA ILE A 170 -52.79 -19.59 79.94
C ILE A 170 -53.60 -18.30 80.11
N ARG A 171 -53.08 -17.17 79.61
CA ARG A 171 -53.82 -15.90 79.63
C ARG A 171 -55.14 -16.00 78.88
N LYS A 172 -55.15 -16.65 77.72
CA LYS A 172 -56.34 -16.87 76.90
C LYS A 172 -57.37 -17.79 77.56
N LYS A 173 -56.92 -18.88 78.16
CA LYS A 173 -57.78 -19.94 78.70
C LYS A 173 -58.36 -19.61 80.08
N TYR A 174 -57.61 -18.95 80.95
CA TYR A 174 -58.02 -18.75 82.35
C TYR A 174 -58.13 -17.27 82.79
N ILE A 175 -57.32 -16.36 82.24
CA ILE A 175 -57.27 -14.96 82.71
C ILE A 175 -58.27 -14.07 81.96
N TYR A 176 -58.28 -14.10 80.64
CA TYR A 176 -59.20 -13.28 79.83
C TYR A 176 -60.69 -13.57 80.05
N PRO A 177 -61.12 -14.82 80.32
CA PRO A 177 -62.51 -15.07 80.68
C PRO A 177 -62.91 -14.48 82.03
N LYS A 178 -61.97 -14.38 82.99
CA LYS A 178 -62.24 -13.92 84.36
C LYS A 178 -62.12 -12.39 84.53
N TYR A 179 -61.20 -11.76 83.80
CA TYR A 179 -60.88 -10.32 83.96
C TYR A 179 -61.04 -9.51 82.66
N GLY A 180 -61.48 -10.13 81.56
CA GLY A 180 -61.57 -9.51 80.24
C GLY A 180 -60.20 -9.36 79.55
N LYS A 181 -60.19 -9.18 78.23
CA LYS A 181 -58.96 -8.86 77.49
C LYS A 181 -58.57 -7.40 77.73
N PRO A 182 -57.30 -7.09 78.05
CA PRO A 182 -56.86 -5.70 78.15
C PRO A 182 -56.97 -5.01 76.79
N LYS A 183 -57.54 -3.79 76.76
CA LYS A 183 -57.59 -2.95 75.55
C LYS A 183 -56.17 -2.62 75.11
N SER A 184 -55.83 -2.96 73.87
CA SER A 184 -54.51 -2.69 73.28
C SER A 184 -54.30 -1.17 73.16
N GLN A 185 -53.50 -0.58 74.05
CA GLN A 185 -52.90 0.71 73.75
C GLN A 185 -51.82 0.48 72.69
N LYS A 186 -52.10 0.88 71.45
CA LYS A 186 -51.10 0.95 70.38
C LYS A 186 -50.04 1.98 70.79
N LYS A 187 -48.98 1.56 71.49
CA LYS A 187 -47.77 2.38 71.61
C LYS A 187 -47.14 2.45 70.22
N LYS A 188 -47.27 3.60 69.55
CA LYS A 188 -46.49 3.97 68.37
C LYS A 188 -45.02 4.00 68.77
N LEU A 189 -44.31 2.89 68.58
CA LEU A 189 -42.85 2.91 68.56
C LEU A 189 -42.45 3.56 67.24
N LYS A 190 -41.92 4.78 67.32
CA LYS A 190 -41.16 5.39 66.22
C LYS A 190 -40.04 4.41 65.88
N LYS A 191 -40.12 3.79 64.70
CA LYS A 191 -39.02 3.02 64.15
C LYS A 191 -37.92 4.03 63.82
N ILE A 192 -36.85 4.01 64.59
CA ILE A 192 -35.59 4.66 64.20
C ILE A 192 -35.12 3.85 62.99
N GLU A 193 -35.17 4.46 61.81
CA GLU A 193 -34.52 3.96 60.61
C GLU A 193 -33.01 4.06 60.84
N GLN A 194 -32.40 2.96 61.26
CA GLN A 194 -30.99 2.74 60.98
C GLN A 194 -30.91 2.38 59.50
N LYS A 195 -30.38 3.31 58.70
CA LYS A 195 -29.92 3.05 57.33
C LYS A 195 -28.97 1.85 57.38
N THR A 196 -29.43 0.69 56.93
CA THR A 196 -28.55 -0.36 56.43
C THR A 196 -28.27 -0.01 54.97
N GLU A 197 -26.99 0.25 54.68
CA GLU A 197 -26.44 0.29 53.32
C GLU A 197 -26.84 -0.97 52.56
N PRO A 198 -27.19 -0.85 51.27
CA PRO A 198 -27.50 -2.01 50.44
C PRO A 198 -26.23 -2.80 50.10
N GLU A 199 -26.32 -4.12 50.23
CA GLU A 199 -25.39 -5.07 49.60
C GLU A 199 -25.34 -4.83 48.07
N PRO A 200 -24.17 -5.03 47.43
CA PRO A 200 -23.99 -4.76 46.01
C PRO A 200 -24.79 -5.72 45.13
N GLN A 201 -25.65 -5.15 44.28
CA GLN A 201 -26.31 -5.86 43.19
C GLN A 201 -25.34 -6.06 42.02
N LEU A 202 -25.27 -7.29 41.54
CA LEU A 202 -24.67 -7.66 40.26
C LEU A 202 -25.45 -6.99 39.13
N VAL A 203 -24.79 -6.12 38.36
CA VAL A 203 -25.37 -5.54 37.13
C VAL A 203 -24.94 -6.42 35.96
N ALA A 204 -25.91 -7.18 35.45
CA ALA A 204 -25.89 -7.75 34.13
C ALA A 204 -26.18 -6.67 33.08
N SER A 205 -25.54 -6.80 31.92
CA SER A 205 -25.97 -6.37 30.57
C SER A 205 -26.72 -5.04 30.41
N ALA A 206 -26.05 -4.08 29.77
CA ALA A 206 -26.64 -3.03 28.92
C ALA A 206 -25.59 -2.76 27.83
N GLU A 207 -25.80 -3.26 26.62
CA GLU A 207 -26.49 -2.59 25.50
C GLU A 207 -25.65 -1.45 24.89
N GLU A 208 -25.24 -1.70 23.64
CA GLU A 208 -24.41 -0.87 22.78
C GLU A 208 -25.16 0.41 22.37
N PRO A 209 -24.52 1.58 22.32
CA PRO A 209 -25.14 2.77 21.76
C PRO A 209 -25.09 2.74 20.22
N GLU A 210 -26.27 2.68 19.61
CA GLU A 210 -26.50 2.91 18.18
C GLU A 210 -25.86 4.24 17.73
N ILE A 211 -24.93 4.15 16.79
CA ILE A 211 -24.41 5.30 16.04
C ILE A 211 -25.40 5.56 14.91
N THR A 212 -26.30 6.52 15.11
CA THR A 212 -27.11 7.11 14.04
C THR A 212 -26.21 7.75 12.99
N ILE A 213 -26.14 7.11 11.82
CA ILE A 213 -25.54 7.69 10.61
C ILE A 213 -26.54 8.71 10.06
N TYR A 214 -26.17 9.98 10.12
CA TYR A 214 -26.83 11.04 9.36
C TYR A 214 -26.51 10.84 7.88
N VAL A 215 -27.51 10.43 7.09
CA VAL A 215 -27.45 10.34 5.63
C VAL A 215 -27.94 11.66 5.06
N PRO A 216 -27.07 12.51 4.48
CA PRO A 216 -27.54 13.68 3.77
C PRO A 216 -28.20 13.28 2.44
N GLU A 217 -29.28 14.00 2.20
CA GLU A 217 -30.29 13.92 1.17
C GLU A 217 -29.75 13.99 -0.26
N ALA A 218 -30.37 13.20 -1.15
CA ALA A 218 -29.95 12.93 -2.52
C ALA A 218 -30.30 14.06 -3.52
N ALA A 219 -29.75 15.26 -3.30
CA ALA A 219 -29.83 16.33 -4.27
C ALA A 219 -28.49 17.06 -4.36
N GLU A 220 -28.04 17.30 -5.59
CA GLU A 220 -26.84 18.05 -6.01
C GLU A 220 -25.56 17.23 -6.27
N LEU A 221 -25.43 16.75 -7.51
CA LEU A 221 -24.25 16.94 -8.37
C LEU A 221 -24.48 16.22 -9.72
N LYS A 222 -25.21 16.89 -10.61
CA LYS A 222 -25.08 16.69 -12.06
C LYS A 222 -24.23 17.83 -12.60
N GLU A 223 -22.91 17.70 -12.55
CA GLU A 223 -22.04 18.41 -13.47
C GLU A 223 -21.06 17.41 -14.10
N GLU A 224 -21.33 17.09 -15.36
CA GLU A 224 -20.43 16.36 -16.25
C GLU A 224 -19.08 17.09 -16.31
N PRO A 225 -17.93 16.42 -16.09
CA PRO A 225 -16.64 17.08 -16.09
C PRO A 225 -16.25 17.50 -17.51
N LYS A 226 -16.56 18.74 -17.91
CA LYS A 226 -16.23 19.37 -19.22
C LYS A 226 -14.74 19.32 -19.62
N HIS A 227 -13.85 18.84 -18.74
CA HIS A 227 -12.40 18.89 -18.93
C HIS A 227 -11.80 17.81 -19.86
N HIS A 228 -12.44 16.65 -20.00
CA HIS A 228 -11.88 15.55 -20.79
C HIS A 228 -11.94 15.82 -22.31
N VAL A 229 -13.00 16.48 -22.78
CA VAL A 229 -13.18 16.89 -24.18
C VAL A 229 -12.14 17.97 -24.57
N THR A 230 -11.81 18.87 -23.64
CA THR A 230 -10.84 19.97 -23.89
C THR A 230 -9.42 19.52 -24.19
N ILE A 231 -8.91 18.40 -23.66
CA ILE A 231 -7.51 17.99 -23.89
C ILE A 231 -7.33 17.46 -25.32
N LEU A 232 -8.27 16.63 -25.79
CA LEU A 232 -8.25 16.10 -27.16
C LEU A 232 -8.50 17.19 -28.21
N GLU A 233 -9.41 18.13 -27.96
CA GLU A 233 -9.59 19.33 -28.80
C GLU A 233 -8.35 20.24 -28.79
N ARG A 234 -7.68 20.39 -27.64
CA ARG A 234 -6.45 21.20 -27.52
C ARG A 234 -5.29 20.56 -28.30
N LEU A 235 -5.17 19.23 -28.27
CA LEU A 235 -4.20 18.49 -29.08
C LEU A 235 -4.54 18.60 -30.58
N ARG A 236 -5.81 18.44 -30.98
CA ARG A 236 -6.26 18.64 -32.36
C ARG A 236 -5.92 20.03 -32.89
N ASN A 237 -6.12 21.07 -32.08
CA ASN A 237 -5.79 22.45 -32.42
C ASN A 237 -4.28 22.75 -32.46
N ILE A 238 -3.45 21.96 -31.78
CA ILE A 238 -1.99 22.07 -31.85
C ILE A 238 -1.46 21.46 -33.16
N PHE A 239 -2.02 20.31 -33.58
CA PHE A 239 -1.61 19.65 -34.81
C PHE A 239 -2.22 20.28 -36.09
N ALA A 240 -3.39 20.92 -36.00
CA ALA A 240 -4.04 21.59 -37.14
C ALA A 240 -3.31 22.86 -37.62
N ARG A 241 -2.50 23.52 -36.77
CA ARG A 241 -1.76 24.75 -37.13
C ARG A 241 -0.59 24.55 -38.12
N LYS A 242 -0.37 23.33 -38.61
CA LYS A 242 0.68 23.01 -39.59
C LYS A 242 0.23 23.10 -41.06
N HIS A 243 -1.02 23.46 -41.36
CA HIS A 243 -1.52 23.48 -42.75
C HIS A 243 -2.07 24.80 -43.30
N ASP A 244 -1.96 25.93 -42.59
CA ASP A 244 -2.37 27.24 -43.11
C ASP A 244 -1.15 28.08 -43.50
N GLY A 245 -0.56 27.77 -44.65
CA GLY A 245 0.24 28.74 -45.41
C GLY A 245 -0.69 29.63 -46.24
N PRO A 246 -0.42 30.94 -46.41
CA PRO A 246 -1.27 31.80 -47.21
C PRO A 246 -1.24 31.38 -48.68
N GLN A 247 -2.40 31.08 -49.25
CA GLN A 247 -2.58 31.00 -50.70
C GLN A 247 -2.40 32.41 -51.27
N ILE A 248 -1.30 32.63 -52.01
CA ILE A 248 -1.12 33.85 -52.80
C ILE A 248 -1.78 33.59 -54.15
N GLU A 249 -2.92 34.22 -54.40
CA GLU A 249 -3.50 34.38 -55.73
C GLU A 249 -2.52 35.16 -56.61
N ILE A 250 -1.99 34.50 -57.65
CA ILE A 250 -1.25 35.20 -58.71
C ILE A 250 -2.28 35.63 -59.74
N LEU A 251 -2.63 36.92 -59.71
CA LEU A 251 -3.37 37.58 -60.78
C LEU A 251 -2.53 37.62 -62.06
N ALA A 252 -3.10 37.13 -63.15
CA ALA A 252 -2.54 37.20 -64.48
C ALA A 252 -2.75 38.58 -65.10
N GLU A 253 -1.67 39.24 -65.54
CA GLU A 253 -1.70 40.29 -66.56
C GLU A 253 -0.45 40.24 -67.46
N ASN A 254 -0.68 39.81 -68.70
CA ASN A 254 -0.28 40.42 -69.99
C ASN A 254 1.18 40.88 -70.24
N GLY A 255 1.92 40.05 -70.99
CA GLY A 255 2.32 40.29 -72.39
C GLY A 255 3.33 41.40 -72.76
N LYS A 256 4.47 40.97 -73.34
CA LYS A 256 5.08 41.34 -74.67
C LYS A 256 6.61 41.13 -74.64
N GLU A 257 7.13 40.10 -75.32
CA GLU A 257 7.69 40.09 -76.70
C GLU A 257 8.97 40.95 -76.80
N GLY A 258 10.16 40.36 -76.90
CA GLY A 258 10.86 40.00 -78.16
C GLY A 258 12.10 40.92 -78.28
N GLU A 259 13.30 40.60 -78.77
CA GLU A 259 13.82 39.55 -79.65
C GLU A 259 15.37 39.46 -79.46
N ASP A 260 15.91 38.26 -79.68
CA ASP A 260 17.08 37.88 -80.52
C ASP A 260 18.47 38.52 -80.28
N SER A 261 19.62 37.84 -80.44
CA SER A 261 20.03 36.46 -80.76
C SER A 261 21.56 36.40 -80.57
N LYS A 262 22.21 35.32 -80.09
CA LYS A 262 22.88 34.23 -80.85
C LYS A 262 23.99 33.59 -79.96
N PRO A 263 24.55 32.41 -80.31
CA PRO A 263 24.60 31.25 -79.41
C PRO A 263 26.01 30.61 -79.27
N LYS A 264 26.06 29.42 -78.63
CA LYS A 264 27.09 28.35 -78.57
C LYS A 264 27.48 28.04 -77.12
N ASP A 265 27.58 26.82 -76.60
CA ASP A 265 27.43 25.42 -77.04
C ASP A 265 27.21 24.61 -75.73
N GLU A 266 26.49 23.47 -75.74
CA GLU A 266 26.77 22.26 -74.91
C GLU A 266 25.59 21.23 -74.95
N ILE A 267 25.78 20.21 -75.78
CA ILE A 267 25.67 18.76 -75.53
C ILE A 267 24.57 18.25 -74.55
N HIS A 268 23.56 17.62 -75.16
CA HIS A 268 22.84 16.38 -74.85
C HIS A 268 22.15 16.06 -73.50
N GLN A 269 20.84 15.78 -73.66
CA GLN A 269 20.00 14.72 -73.08
C GLN A 269 19.66 14.78 -71.58
N ASP A 270 18.40 15.12 -71.28
CA ASP A 270 17.47 14.26 -70.52
C ASP A 270 16.13 14.99 -70.29
N LYS A 271 15.14 14.70 -71.13
CA LYS A 271 13.73 14.94 -70.82
C LYS A 271 13.21 13.70 -70.08
N GLU A 272 13.33 13.64 -68.75
CA GLU A 272 12.57 12.68 -67.91
C GLU A 272 12.84 12.82 -66.38
N LYS A 273 12.69 14.01 -65.78
CA LYS A 273 12.88 14.16 -64.33
C LYS A 273 11.97 15.22 -63.68
N ASP A 274 10.64 15.06 -63.78
CA ASP A 274 9.74 15.81 -62.89
C ASP A 274 8.67 14.94 -62.17
N ASP A 275 8.50 13.66 -62.52
CA ASP A 275 7.64 12.74 -61.76
C ASP A 275 8.37 11.95 -60.65
N LYS A 276 9.69 12.12 -60.47
CA LYS A 276 10.50 11.32 -59.53
C LYS A 276 10.75 11.96 -58.16
N ASN A 277 10.18 13.14 -57.87
CA ASN A 277 10.42 13.84 -56.61
C ASN A 277 9.29 13.76 -55.57
N GLN A 278 8.14 13.18 -55.91
CA GLN A 278 7.11 12.84 -54.90
C GLN A 278 7.22 11.39 -54.40
N ASP A 279 7.87 10.50 -55.16
CA ASP A 279 8.04 9.10 -54.77
C ASP A 279 9.27 8.90 -53.87
N LYS A 280 10.37 9.64 -54.09
CA LYS A 280 11.55 9.56 -53.20
C LYS A 280 11.27 9.99 -51.75
N GLU A 281 10.43 11.01 -51.55
CA GLU A 281 10.11 11.50 -50.20
C GLU A 281 9.05 10.63 -49.48
N LYS A 282 8.32 9.79 -50.23
CA LYS A 282 7.43 8.74 -49.69
C LYS A 282 8.20 7.46 -49.41
N ASP A 283 9.17 7.12 -50.24
CA ASP A 283 10.04 5.94 -50.07
C ASP A 283 11.00 6.10 -48.88
N ASP A 284 11.59 7.28 -48.67
CA ASP A 284 12.45 7.55 -47.50
C ASP A 284 11.65 7.46 -46.18
N LYS A 285 10.41 7.97 -46.15
CA LYS A 285 9.51 7.86 -44.98
C LYS A 285 9.00 6.44 -44.75
N ASN A 286 8.87 5.63 -45.80
CA ASN A 286 8.50 4.23 -45.67
C ASN A 286 9.70 3.38 -45.21
N GLN A 287 10.92 3.66 -45.68
CA GLN A 287 12.13 2.98 -45.22
C GLN A 287 12.46 3.27 -43.75
N ASP A 288 12.22 4.50 -43.28
CA ASP A 288 12.46 4.83 -41.87
C ASP A 288 11.41 4.21 -40.94
N LYS A 289 10.13 4.14 -41.36
CA LYS A 289 9.10 3.37 -40.62
C LYS A 289 9.40 1.88 -40.59
N GLU A 290 9.84 1.30 -41.71
CA GLU A 290 10.15 -0.13 -41.79
C GLU A 290 11.42 -0.50 -40.98
N LYS A 291 12.36 0.45 -40.82
CA LYS A 291 13.50 0.30 -39.90
C LYS A 291 13.05 0.39 -38.44
N ASP A 292 12.18 1.35 -38.10
CA ASP A 292 11.66 1.52 -36.74
C ASP A 292 10.80 0.31 -36.30
N ASP A 293 9.97 -0.22 -37.19
CA ASP A 293 9.16 -1.43 -36.94
C ASP A 293 10.06 -2.67 -36.76
N LYS A 294 11.13 -2.82 -37.57
CA LYS A 294 12.12 -3.89 -37.40
C LYS A 294 12.94 -3.77 -36.12
N ILE A 295 13.20 -2.55 -35.64
CA ILE A 295 13.87 -2.30 -34.36
C ILE A 295 12.94 -2.68 -33.20
N GLN A 296 11.66 -2.28 -33.25
CA GLN A 296 10.68 -2.64 -32.22
C GLN A 296 10.43 -4.15 -32.15
N ASP A 297 10.34 -4.83 -33.29
CA ASP A 297 10.19 -6.28 -33.32
C ASP A 297 11.43 -7.03 -32.80
N LYS A 298 12.62 -6.49 -33.05
CA LYS A 298 13.88 -7.04 -32.53
C LYS A 298 13.99 -6.84 -31.01
N GLU A 299 13.68 -5.65 -30.50
CA GLU A 299 13.64 -5.37 -29.07
C GLU A 299 12.61 -6.25 -28.33
N LYS A 300 11.47 -6.53 -28.98
CA LYS A 300 10.43 -7.40 -28.44
C LYS A 300 10.83 -8.88 -28.45
N TYR A 301 11.59 -9.32 -29.45
CA TYR A 301 12.18 -10.66 -29.52
C TYR A 301 13.25 -10.85 -28.44
N ASP A 302 14.17 -9.88 -28.30
CA ASP A 302 15.23 -9.91 -27.29
C ASP A 302 14.65 -9.88 -25.87
N ALA A 303 13.64 -9.04 -25.61
CA ALA A 303 12.96 -8.98 -24.31
C ALA A 303 12.16 -10.25 -23.95
N ASN A 304 11.77 -11.06 -24.96
CA ASN A 304 11.15 -12.35 -24.72
C ASN A 304 12.19 -13.43 -24.41
N GLN A 305 13.36 -13.39 -25.07
CA GLN A 305 14.47 -14.29 -24.74
C GLN A 305 15.00 -14.05 -23.32
N ASP A 306 15.12 -12.78 -22.90
CA ASP A 306 15.57 -12.45 -21.54
C ASP A 306 14.60 -12.99 -20.47
N LYS A 307 13.29 -12.93 -20.72
CA LYS A 307 12.28 -13.50 -19.82
C LYS A 307 12.33 -15.02 -19.75
N GLU A 308 12.53 -15.70 -20.87
CA GLU A 308 12.71 -17.16 -20.90
C GLU A 308 14.00 -17.58 -20.16
N MET A 309 15.08 -16.80 -20.30
CA MET A 309 16.33 -17.02 -19.56
C MET A 309 16.17 -16.80 -18.05
N ASP A 310 15.40 -15.79 -17.63
CA ASP A 310 15.10 -15.55 -16.22
C ASP A 310 14.21 -16.65 -15.62
N GLU A 311 13.18 -17.10 -16.33
CA GLU A 311 12.31 -18.21 -15.89
C GLU A 311 13.07 -19.54 -15.78
N THR A 312 13.98 -19.83 -16.72
CA THR A 312 14.82 -21.04 -16.65
C THR A 312 15.85 -20.97 -15.51
N ASN A 313 16.37 -19.78 -15.19
CA ASN A 313 17.28 -19.58 -14.05
C ASN A 313 16.54 -19.72 -12.72
N GLN A 314 15.34 -19.13 -12.57
CA GLN A 314 14.51 -19.32 -11.37
C GLN A 314 14.14 -20.79 -11.15
N ASN A 315 13.80 -21.52 -12.21
CA ASN A 315 13.52 -22.95 -12.12
C ASN A 315 14.75 -23.78 -11.74
N LYS A 316 15.96 -23.41 -12.17
CA LYS A 316 17.21 -24.07 -11.74
C LYS A 316 17.52 -23.78 -10.27
N GLU A 317 17.31 -22.55 -9.80
CA GLU A 317 17.50 -22.20 -8.39
C GLU A 317 16.51 -22.92 -7.49
N ASN A 318 15.23 -22.98 -7.87
CA ASN A 318 14.21 -23.70 -7.11
C ASN A 318 14.53 -25.20 -7.01
N ASN A 319 14.92 -25.84 -8.12
CA ASN A 319 15.33 -27.25 -8.10
C ASN A 319 16.57 -27.50 -7.24
N LYS A 320 17.53 -26.56 -7.20
CA LYS A 320 18.72 -26.67 -6.36
C LYS A 320 18.36 -26.57 -4.87
N VAL A 321 17.49 -25.63 -4.50
CA VAL A 321 16.99 -25.48 -3.12
C VAL A 321 16.26 -26.74 -2.66
N ASP A 322 15.47 -27.37 -3.52
CA ASP A 322 14.77 -28.61 -3.17
C ASP A 322 15.72 -29.81 -3.03
N GLN A 323 16.78 -29.89 -3.85
CA GLN A 323 17.84 -30.90 -3.68
C GLN A 323 18.63 -30.71 -2.38
N ASP A 324 18.90 -29.47 -1.99
CA ASP A 324 19.64 -29.18 -0.75
C ASP A 324 18.78 -29.51 0.49
N LYS A 325 17.47 -29.21 0.46
CA LYS A 325 16.53 -29.65 1.51
C LYS A 325 16.45 -31.17 1.64
N GLN A 326 16.41 -31.90 0.53
CA GLN A 326 16.40 -33.37 0.55
C GLN A 326 17.68 -33.93 1.18
N LYS A 327 18.85 -33.31 0.92
CA LYS A 327 20.11 -33.72 1.56
C LYS A 327 20.11 -33.44 3.06
N ASP A 328 19.58 -32.30 3.48
CA ASP A 328 19.49 -31.95 4.91
C ASP A 328 18.54 -32.92 5.65
N GLU A 329 17.43 -33.32 5.04
CA GLU A 329 16.52 -34.33 5.59
C GLU A 329 17.19 -35.71 5.71
N VAL A 330 17.97 -36.13 4.72
CA VAL A 330 18.73 -37.38 4.77
C VAL A 330 19.77 -37.35 5.89
N ASN A 331 20.53 -36.26 6.02
CA ASN A 331 21.52 -36.10 7.09
C ASN A 331 20.89 -36.14 8.49
N GLN A 332 19.75 -35.45 8.69
CA GLN A 332 19.04 -35.50 9.97
C GLN A 332 18.53 -36.90 10.31
N ASN A 333 18.08 -37.67 9.31
CA ASN A 333 17.67 -39.06 9.51
C ASN A 333 18.86 -39.98 9.86
N GLU A 334 20.02 -39.78 9.25
CA GLU A 334 21.25 -40.51 9.59
C GLU A 334 21.73 -40.20 11.02
N GLU A 335 21.69 -38.92 11.43
CA GLU A 335 22.02 -38.52 12.81
C GLU A 335 21.06 -39.13 13.84
N ASN A 336 19.76 -39.13 13.56
CA ASN A 336 18.74 -39.73 14.42
C ASN A 336 18.90 -41.25 14.54
N ASN A 337 19.24 -41.93 13.44
CA ASN A 337 19.50 -43.37 13.45
C ASN A 337 20.74 -43.71 14.27
N LYS A 338 21.81 -42.92 14.14
CA LYS A 338 23.05 -43.11 14.92
C LYS A 338 22.80 -42.88 16.42
N ALA A 339 22.03 -41.86 16.79
CA ALA A 339 21.65 -41.60 18.16
C ALA A 339 20.80 -42.75 18.77
N ASN A 340 19.94 -43.38 17.97
CA ASN A 340 19.17 -44.55 18.39
C ASN A 340 20.05 -45.80 18.57
N GLU A 341 21.04 -46.01 17.68
CA GLU A 341 22.00 -47.10 17.85
C GLU A 341 22.84 -46.94 19.12
N ASP A 342 23.28 -45.72 19.43
CA ASP A 342 24.09 -45.45 20.62
C ASP A 342 23.28 -45.63 21.91
N ARG A 343 22.00 -45.20 21.94
CA ARG A 343 21.08 -45.53 23.06
C ARG A 343 20.89 -47.03 23.24
N LYS A 344 20.76 -47.78 22.14
CA LYS A 344 20.60 -49.24 22.19
C LYS A 344 21.86 -49.93 22.71
N LYS A 345 23.06 -49.40 22.42
CA LYS A 345 24.32 -49.88 23.01
C LYS A 345 24.40 -49.55 24.51
N GLU A 346 23.93 -48.39 24.93
CA GLU A 346 23.84 -48.03 26.36
C GLU A 346 22.87 -48.95 27.13
N GLU A 347 21.71 -49.27 26.56
CA GLU A 347 20.75 -50.22 27.15
C GLU A 347 21.35 -51.64 27.29
N ILE A 348 22.06 -52.13 26.26
CA ILE A 348 22.74 -53.44 26.31
C ILE A 348 23.86 -53.46 27.36
N ASN A 349 24.55 -52.34 27.58
CA ASN A 349 25.58 -52.25 28.61
C ASN A 349 24.96 -52.23 30.02
N GLN A 350 23.82 -51.55 30.20
CA GLN A 350 23.07 -51.57 31.47
C GLN A 350 22.50 -52.96 31.80
N GLU A 351 22.07 -53.74 30.80
CA GLU A 351 21.68 -55.14 31.01
C GLU A 351 22.86 -56.04 31.42
N LYS A 352 24.05 -55.82 30.84
CA LYS A 352 25.27 -56.58 31.21
C LYS A 352 25.75 -56.25 32.63
N ASP A 353 25.64 -55.00 33.06
CA ASP A 353 25.98 -54.58 34.42
C ASP A 353 24.94 -55.07 35.45
N GLY A 354 23.69 -55.32 35.01
CA GLY A 354 22.64 -55.94 35.83
C GLY A 354 22.85 -57.44 36.07
N VAL A 355 23.43 -58.17 35.12
CA VAL A 355 23.67 -59.62 35.23
C VAL A 355 24.89 -59.94 36.11
N ASN A 356 25.90 -59.06 36.17
CA ASN A 356 27.08 -59.26 37.03
C ASN A 356 26.83 -59.01 38.53
N ASN A 357 25.68 -58.43 38.91
CA ASN A 357 25.33 -58.17 40.31
C ASN A 357 24.41 -59.26 40.92
N SER A 358 24.08 -60.30 40.18
CA SER A 358 23.22 -61.41 40.64
C SER A 358 23.98 -62.67 41.09
N ASP A 359 25.30 -62.76 40.88
CA ASP A 359 26.10 -63.96 41.20
C ASP A 359 26.91 -63.86 42.51
N GLU A 360 26.71 -62.82 43.35
CA GLU A 360 27.46 -62.60 44.60
C GLU A 360 26.63 -62.76 45.89
N VAL A 361 25.50 -63.47 45.85
CA VAL A 361 24.73 -63.81 47.06
C VAL A 361 24.36 -65.29 47.07
N GLU A 362 25.28 -66.12 47.54
CA GLU A 362 24.98 -67.38 48.24
C GLU A 362 26.04 -67.69 49.32
#